data_AF-A0A4W2HAF7-F1
#
_entry.id   AF-A0A4W2HAF7-F1
#
_cell.length_a   1.000
_cell.length_b   1.000
_cell.length_c   1.000
_cell.angle_alpha   90.00
_cell.angle_beta   90.00
_cell.angle_gamma   90.00
#
_symmetry.space_group_name_H-M   'P 1'
#
loop_
_entity.id
_entity.type
_entity.pdbx_description
1 polymer ?
#
loop_
_entity_poly.entity_id
_entity_poly.type
_entity_poly.pdbx_seq_one_letter_code
_entity_poly.pdbx_strand_id
1 'polypeptide(L)'
;MKSRIPVVLLACGSFNPITNMHLRLFEVARDHLHQTGRYQVIGGIISPVNDNYRKKGLVAARHRVAMARLALQTSDWIRVDSWESEQTQWMETIKVLSCA
;
A
#
# COMPACT_ATOMS: atom_id res chain seq x y z
N MET A 1 22.55 -21.24 8.56
CA MET A 1 21.16 -20.71 8.60
C MET A 1 20.74 -20.39 7.18
N LYS A 2 19.59 -20.86 6.69
CA LYS A 2 19.10 -20.44 5.37
C LYS A 2 18.66 -18.97 5.46
N SER A 3 19.12 -18.11 4.55
CA SER A 3 18.63 -16.74 4.47
C SER A 3 17.15 -16.74 4.08
N ARG A 4 16.38 -15.83 4.65
CA ARG A 4 14.98 -15.62 4.28
C ARG A 4 14.91 -14.72 3.03
N ILE A 5 13.93 -14.97 2.18
CA ILE A 5 13.68 -14.16 0.98
C ILE A 5 13.08 -12.81 1.44
N PRO A 6 13.70 -11.66 1.12
CA PRO A 6 13.12 -10.36 1.43
C PRO A 6 11.86 -10.10 0.59
N VAL A 7 10.84 -9.51 1.21
CA VAL A 7 9.54 -9.23 0.57
C VAL A 7 9.06 -7.82 0.90
N VAL A 8 8.54 -7.11 -0.10
CA VAL A 8 7.76 -5.88 0.09
C VAL A 8 6.30 -6.20 -0.20
N LEU A 9 5.39 -5.70 0.64
CA LEU A 9 3.95 -5.84 0.45
C LEU A 9 3.39 -4.56 -0.19
N LEU A 10 2.72 -4.68 -1.34
CA LEU A 10 2.06 -3.56 -2.01
C LEU A 10 0.53 -3.74 -1.93
N ALA A 11 -0.18 -2.70 -1.48
CA ALA A 11 -1.62 -2.62 -1.53
C ALA A 11 -2.06 -1.40 -2.37
N CYS A 12 -2.52 -1.67 -3.60
CA CYS A 12 -3.21 -0.67 -4.43
C CYS A 12 -4.70 -0.62 -4.06
N GLY A 13 -5.28 0.58 -4.08
CA GLY A 13 -6.70 0.71 -3.78
C GLY A 13 -7.18 2.14 -3.69
N SER A 14 -8.50 2.32 -3.48
CA SER A 14 -9.05 3.67 -3.35
C SER A 14 -8.57 4.37 -2.08
N PHE A 15 -8.59 3.71 -0.93
CA PHE A 15 -8.35 4.31 0.39
C PHE A 15 -9.17 5.60 0.61
N ASN A 16 -10.50 5.46 0.50
CA ASN A 16 -11.47 6.55 0.44
C ASN A 16 -12.53 6.48 1.58
N PRO A 17 -12.16 6.72 2.85
CA PRO A 17 -10.81 6.92 3.37
C PRO A 17 -10.09 5.58 3.68
N ILE A 18 -8.84 5.66 4.13
CA ILE A 18 -8.16 4.53 4.77
C ILE A 18 -8.90 4.12 6.06
N THR A 19 -8.81 2.86 6.47
CA THR A 19 -9.49 2.31 7.66
C THR A 19 -8.58 1.36 8.43
N ASN A 20 -8.94 1.05 9.67
CA ASN A 20 -8.22 0.06 10.49
C ASN A 20 -8.14 -1.32 9.83
N MET A 21 -9.12 -1.69 9.00
CA MET A 21 -9.09 -2.96 8.27
C MET A 21 -7.96 -2.99 7.23
N HIS A 22 -7.74 -1.89 6.51
CA HIS A 22 -6.64 -1.78 5.56
C HIS A 22 -5.28 -1.92 6.26
N LEU A 23 -5.13 -1.31 7.45
CA LEU A 23 -3.92 -1.43 8.25
C LEU A 23 -3.72 -2.86 8.77
N ARG A 24 -4.79 -3.48 9.29
CA ARG A 24 -4.74 -4.85 9.83
C ARG A 24 -4.36 -5.88 8.76
N LEU A 25 -4.72 -5.65 7.50
CA LEU A 25 -4.36 -6.53 6.39
C LEU A 25 -2.83 -6.69 6.26
N PHE A 26 -2.07 -5.61 6.40
CA PHE A 26 -0.61 -5.64 6.34
C PHE A 26 -0.02 -6.47 7.49
N GLU A 27 -0.49 -6.24 8.71
CA GLU A 27 -0.02 -6.95 9.90
C GLU A 27 -0.24 -8.46 9.78
N VAL A 28 -1.44 -8.87 9.38
CA VAL A 28 -1.78 -10.29 9.19
C VAL A 28 -0.94 -10.93 8.08
N ALA A 29 -0.73 -10.22 6.96
CA ALA A 29 0.09 -10.72 5.85
C ALA A 29 1.56 -10.87 6.24
N ARG A 30 2.11 -9.91 6.99
CA ARG A 30 3.48 -9.96 7.52
C ARG A 30 3.69 -11.16 8.43
N ASP A 31 2.80 -11.32 9.42
CA ASP A 31 2.84 -12.44 10.36
C ASP A 31 2.79 -13.78 9.62
N HIS A 32 1.86 -13.91 8.67
CA HIS A 32 1.73 -15.14 7.87
C HIS A 32 3.01 -15.47 7.10
N LEU A 33 3.60 -14.50 6.39
CA LEU A 33 4.82 -14.71 5.61
C LEU A 33 6.01 -15.10 6.50
N HIS A 34 6.17 -14.44 7.65
CA HIS A 34 7.22 -14.77 8.62
C HIS A 34 7.03 -16.17 9.22
N GLN A 35 5.79 -16.57 9.53
CA GLN A 35 5.46 -17.90 10.07
C GLN A 35 5.86 -19.05 9.13
N THR A 36 5.88 -18.82 7.81
CA THR A 36 6.37 -19.84 6.87
C THR A 36 7.86 -20.17 7.03
N GLY A 37 8.63 -19.33 7.73
CA GLY A 37 10.08 -19.45 7.88
C GLY A 37 10.89 -19.16 6.61
N ARG A 38 10.22 -18.88 5.47
CA ARG A 38 10.86 -18.66 4.17
C ARG A 38 11.09 -17.19 3.83
N TYR A 39 10.24 -16.30 4.36
CA TYR A 39 10.20 -14.90 3.95
C TYR A 39 10.50 -13.96 5.10
N GLN A 40 11.07 -12.80 4.77
CA GLN A 40 11.25 -11.66 5.66
C GLN A 40 10.61 -10.44 5.00
N VAL A 41 9.43 -10.03 5.46
CA VAL A 41 8.86 -8.74 5.05
C VAL A 41 9.77 -7.61 5.52
N ILE A 42 10.19 -6.75 4.60
CA ILE A 42 11.10 -5.62 4.82
C ILE A 42 10.42 -4.25 4.60
N GLY A 43 9.17 -4.24 4.13
CA GLY A 43 8.40 -3.02 3.95
C GLY A 43 6.97 -3.26 3.48
N GLY A 44 6.10 -2.28 3.71
CA GLY A 44 4.74 -2.21 3.20
C GLY A 44 4.49 -0.89 2.47
N ILE A 45 3.76 -0.92 1.36
CA ILE A 45 3.42 0.24 0.54
C ILE A 45 1.91 0.30 0.36
N ILE A 46 1.31 1.38 0.84
CA ILE A 46 -0.05 1.79 0.47
C ILE A 46 0.05 2.69 -0.76
N SER A 47 -0.58 2.29 -1.86
CA SER A 47 -0.62 3.03 -3.13
C SER A 47 -2.05 3.49 -3.43
N PRO A 48 -2.40 4.76 -3.12
CA PRO A 48 -3.71 5.30 -3.45
C PRO A 48 -3.91 5.44 -4.96
N VAL A 49 -5.06 4.98 -5.44
CA VAL A 49 -5.42 5.03 -6.86
C VAL A 49 -5.44 6.46 -7.40
N ASN A 50 -5.13 6.62 -8.68
CA ASN A 50 -5.29 7.87 -9.41
C ASN A 50 -6.74 8.38 -9.44
N ASP A 51 -6.94 9.70 -9.44
CA ASP A 51 -8.28 10.32 -9.53
C ASP A 51 -8.98 10.02 -10.87
N ASN A 52 -8.21 9.76 -11.95
CA ASN A 52 -8.74 9.34 -13.25
C ASN A 52 -9.30 7.90 -13.27
N TYR A 53 -9.27 7.17 -12.15
CA TYR A 53 -10.06 5.95 -11.97
C TYR A 53 -11.57 6.21 -12.02
N ARG A 54 -12.00 7.47 -11.79
CA ARG A 54 -13.39 7.94 -12.00
C ARG A 54 -14.47 7.16 -11.21
N LYS A 55 -14.11 6.55 -10.08
CA LYS A 55 -15.10 5.98 -9.16
C LYS A 55 -15.98 7.10 -8.57
N LYS A 56 -17.30 6.94 -8.64
CA LYS A 56 -18.26 7.90 -8.06
C LYS A 56 -17.99 8.05 -6.55
N GLY A 57 -17.85 9.30 -6.09
CA GLY A 57 -17.58 9.61 -4.68
C GLY A 57 -16.13 9.42 -4.23
N LEU A 58 -15.19 9.20 -5.16
CA LEU A 58 -13.77 9.19 -4.85
C LEU A 58 -13.31 10.62 -4.53
N VAL A 59 -12.83 10.85 -3.31
CA VAL A 59 -12.25 12.15 -2.94
C VAL A 59 -10.87 12.31 -3.57
N ALA A 60 -10.43 13.55 -3.77
CA ALA A 60 -9.17 13.84 -4.46
C ALA A 60 -7.97 13.12 -3.82
N ALA A 61 -7.05 12.64 -4.65
CA ALA A 61 -5.89 11.84 -4.27
C ALA A 61 -5.08 12.48 -3.15
N ARG A 62 -4.85 13.80 -3.22
CA ARG A 62 -4.13 14.56 -2.17
C ARG A 62 -4.70 14.33 -0.77
N HIS A 63 -6.02 14.22 -0.63
CA HIS A 63 -6.67 14.00 0.66
C HIS A 63 -6.51 12.55 1.10
N ARG A 64 -6.61 11.58 0.17
CA ARG A 64 -6.44 10.16 0.47
C ARG A 64 -4.99 9.83 0.87
N VAL A 65 -4.02 10.39 0.16
CA VAL A 65 -2.59 10.31 0.49
C VAL A 65 -2.33 10.92 1.87
N ALA A 66 -2.88 12.10 2.17
CA ALA A 66 -2.71 12.74 3.47
C ALA A 66 -3.33 11.90 4.61
N MET A 67 -4.55 11.39 4.43
CA MET A 67 -5.20 10.52 5.41
C MET A 67 -4.40 9.22 5.63
N ALA A 68 -3.89 8.59 4.57
CA ALA A 68 -3.03 7.42 4.68
C ALA A 68 -1.73 7.73 5.43
N ARG A 69 -1.09 8.88 5.14
CA ARG A 69 0.12 9.31 5.85
C ARG A 69 -0.14 9.50 7.35
N LEU A 70 -1.26 10.13 7.73
CA LEU A 70 -1.66 10.31 9.12
C LEU A 70 -1.94 8.95 9.80
N ALA A 71 -2.68 8.06 9.14
CA ALA A 71 -2.99 6.73 9.66
C ALA A 71 -1.75 5.84 9.86
N LEU A 72 -0.65 6.13 9.15
CA LEU A 72 0.61 5.39 9.22
C LEU A 72 1.65 6.01 10.18
N GLN A 73 1.33 7.11 10.90
CA GLN A 73 2.28 7.78 11.79
C GLN A 73 2.86 6.88 12.89
N THR A 74 2.11 5.86 13.32
CA THR A 74 2.55 4.90 14.35
C THR A 74 3.12 3.61 13.75
N SER A 75 3.19 3.49 12.42
CA SER A 75 3.81 2.33 11.76
C SER A 75 5.28 2.62 11.50
N ASP A 76 6.14 1.65 11.80
CA ASP A 76 7.58 1.71 11.56
C ASP A 76 8.01 1.04 10.24
N TRP A 77 7.08 0.39 9.52
CA TRP A 77 7.41 -0.45 8.36
C TRP A 77 6.49 -0.27 7.15
N ILE A 78 5.34 0.40 7.30
CA ILE A 78 4.41 0.68 6.21
C ILE A 78 4.49 2.17 5.87
N ARG A 79 4.64 2.48 4.58
CA ARG A 79 4.61 3.85 4.05
C ARG A 79 3.49 4.03 3.03
N VAL A 80 3.04 5.26 2.85
CA VAL A 80 2.24 5.64 1.69
C VAL A 80 3.18 6.09 0.57
N ASP A 81 2.91 5.65 -0.65
CA ASP A 81 3.57 6.13 -1.86
C ASP A 81 2.51 6.78 -2.76
N SER A 82 2.75 8.03 -3.17
CA SER A 82 1.82 8.81 -3.99
C SER A 82 2.05 8.63 -5.49
N TRP A 83 3.08 7.88 -5.92
CA TRP A 83 3.47 7.77 -7.32
C TRP A 83 2.30 7.40 -8.24
N GLU A 84 1.49 6.38 -7.92
CA GLU A 84 0.33 5.97 -8.74
C GLU A 84 -0.68 7.12 -8.89
N SER A 85 -0.92 7.84 -7.79
CA SER A 85 -1.89 8.94 -7.76
C SER A 85 -1.42 10.21 -8.47
N GLU A 86 -0.10 10.36 -8.66
CA GLU A 86 0.54 11.49 -9.33
C GLU A 86 0.70 11.27 -10.85
N GLN A 87 0.41 10.07 -11.35
CA GLN A 87 0.41 9.81 -12.79
C GLN A 87 -0.66 10.64 -13.52
N THR A 88 -0.45 10.91 -14.80
CA THR A 88 -1.41 11.69 -15.62
C THR A 88 -2.72 10.95 -15.88
N GLN A 89 -2.73 9.63 -15.77
CA GLN A 89 -3.88 8.76 -15.99
C GLN A 89 -3.88 7.60 -15.00
N TRP A 90 -5.02 6.90 -14.89
CA TRP A 90 -5.09 5.66 -14.13
C TRP A 90 -4.14 4.61 -14.70
N MET A 91 -3.52 3.84 -13.80
CA MET A 91 -2.57 2.79 -14.13
C MET A 91 -3.12 1.44 -13.70
N GLU A 92 -3.01 0.43 -14.56
CA GLU A 92 -3.29 -0.96 -14.18
C GLU A 92 -2.31 -1.39 -13.07
N THR A 93 -2.80 -2.16 -12.09
CA THR A 93 -2.01 -2.60 -10.92
C THR A 93 -0.69 -3.28 -11.31
N ILE A 94 -0.65 -4.01 -12.43
CA ILE A 94 0.57 -4.66 -12.92
C ILE A 94 1.66 -3.65 -13.30
N LYS A 95 1.28 -2.45 -13.78
CA LYS A 95 2.23 -1.38 -14.08
C LYS A 95 2.75 -0.74 -12.79
N VAL A 96 1.90 -0.60 -11.78
CA VAL A 96 2.32 -0.12 -10.45
C VAL A 96 3.31 -1.09 -9.81
N LEU A 97 3.04 -2.39 -9.87
CA LEU A 97 3.94 -3.45 -9.38
C LEU A 97 5.34 -3.39 -10.02
N SER A 98 5.43 -3.09 -11.31
CA SER A 98 6.71 -2.99 -12.02
C SER A 98 7.52 -1.74 -11.68
N CYS A 99 6.92 -0.75 -11.00
CA CYS A 99 7.57 0.50 -10.61
C CYS A 99 7.78 0.61 -9.09
N ALA A 100 7.35 -0.38 -8.32
CA ALA A 100 7.39 -0.42 -6.86
C ALA A 100 8.69 -0.99 -6.29
#